data_AF-A0AAW2JY28-F1
#
_entry.id   AF-A0AAW2JY28-F1
#
_cell.length_a   1.000
_cell.length_b   1.000
_cell.length_c   1.000
_cell.angle_alpha   90.00
_cell.angle_beta   90.00
_cell.angle_gamma   90.00
#
_symmetry.space_group_name_H-M   'P 1'
#
loop_
_entity.id
_entity.type
_entity.pdbx_description
1 polymer ?
#
loop_
_entity_poly.entity_id
_entity_poly.type
_entity_poly.pdbx_seq_one_letter_code
_entity_poly.pdbx_strand_id
1 'polypeptide(L)'
;MTPPLGMGLKRKQSSPPAAVSVLKGESFLFNYQKEFLQRLWSGLIVKISNTPVDFLSSIEDDVYLILESMKSFQKFDVSKVEESLNMFFAKVRAYDEARSLSSEKLSQSLHEQQLKEVKARLQGVQAKASERSL
;
A
#
# COMPACT_ATOMS: atom_id res chain seq x y z
N MET A 1 -5.94 78.99 -54.48
CA MET A 1 -5.36 78.83 -53.12
C MET A 1 -6.46 78.31 -52.22
N THR A 2 -6.40 77.03 -51.86
CA THR A 2 -7.36 76.30 -51.03
C THR A 2 -6.89 76.30 -49.56
N PRO A 3 -7.79 76.36 -48.56
CA PRO A 3 -7.39 76.20 -47.16
C PRO A 3 -7.22 74.70 -46.82
N PRO A 4 -6.29 74.31 -45.94
CA PRO A 4 -6.16 72.93 -45.52
C PRO A 4 -7.17 72.61 -44.41
N LEU A 5 -7.98 71.58 -44.64
CA LEU A 5 -8.83 70.93 -43.65
C LEU A 5 -7.95 70.18 -42.64
N GLY A 6 -7.68 70.83 -41.51
CA GLY A 6 -7.23 70.16 -40.30
C GLY A 6 -8.43 69.63 -39.53
N MET A 7 -8.63 68.30 -39.51
CA MET A 7 -9.36 67.63 -38.43
C MET A 7 -8.69 66.30 -38.11
N GLY A 8 -8.01 66.30 -36.96
CA GLY A 8 -7.40 65.11 -36.40
C GLY A 8 -8.46 64.13 -35.88
N LEU A 9 -8.53 62.96 -36.52
CA LEU A 9 -9.16 61.78 -35.94
C LEU A 9 -8.13 61.07 -35.06
N LYS A 10 -7.96 61.55 -33.82
CA LYS A 10 -7.38 60.72 -32.76
C LYS A 10 -8.38 59.60 -32.45
N ARG A 11 -8.22 58.46 -33.13
CA ARG A 11 -8.81 57.20 -32.65
C ARG A 11 -8.17 56.91 -31.29
N LYS A 12 -8.92 57.18 -30.21
CA LYS A 12 -8.66 56.58 -28.90
C LYS A 12 -8.73 55.07 -29.11
N GLN A 13 -7.58 54.42 -29.19
CA GLN A 13 -7.48 52.99 -28.94
C GLN A 13 -7.95 52.80 -27.50
N SER A 14 -9.20 52.36 -27.33
CA SER A 14 -9.64 51.75 -26.09
C SER A 14 -8.76 50.52 -25.89
N SER A 15 -7.88 50.58 -24.89
CA SER A 15 -7.24 49.40 -24.31
C SER A 15 -8.32 48.33 -24.08
N PRO A 16 -8.12 47.08 -24.49
CA PRO A 16 -9.05 46.02 -24.13
C PRO A 16 -9.15 45.97 -22.60
N PRO A 17 -10.35 45.75 -22.02
CA PRO A 17 -10.49 45.63 -20.59
C PRO A 17 -9.57 44.50 -20.11
N ALA A 18 -8.68 44.83 -19.17
CA ALA A 18 -7.87 43.89 -18.41
C ALA A 18 -8.81 43.07 -17.50
N ALA A 19 -9.58 42.19 -18.12
CA ALA A 19 -10.38 41.17 -17.47
C ALA A 19 -10.30 39.89 -18.32
N VAL A 20 -9.11 39.59 -18.84
CA VAL A 20 -8.79 38.21 -19.19
C VAL A 20 -8.60 37.53 -17.85
N SER A 21 -9.66 36.90 -17.35
CA SER A 21 -9.57 36.02 -16.20
C SER A 21 -8.53 34.96 -16.57
N VAL A 22 -7.33 35.09 -16.01
CA VAL A 22 -6.28 34.08 -16.12
C VAL A 22 -6.86 32.85 -15.44
N LEU A 23 -7.42 31.96 -16.24
CA LEU A 23 -7.89 30.66 -15.80
C LEU A 23 -6.71 30.01 -15.09
N LYS A 24 -6.75 30.00 -13.76
CA LYS A 24 -5.71 29.45 -12.89
C LYS A 24 -5.77 27.92 -12.89
N GLY A 25 -5.98 27.34 -14.07
CA GLY A 25 -6.26 25.93 -14.31
C GLY A 25 -5.14 25.02 -13.81
N GLU A 26 -3.89 25.47 -13.89
CA GLU A 26 -2.75 24.73 -13.32
C GLU A 26 -2.86 24.53 -11.81
N SER A 27 -3.27 25.58 -11.07
CA SER A 27 -3.46 25.48 -9.62
C SER A 27 -4.68 24.63 -9.24
N PHE A 28 -5.73 24.69 -10.05
CA PHE A 28 -6.92 23.86 -9.88
C PHE A 28 -6.58 22.37 -10.09
N LEU A 29 -5.91 22.04 -11.20
CA LEU A 29 -5.50 20.68 -11.51
C LEU A 29 -4.52 20.14 -10.46
N PHE A 30 -3.57 20.97 -10.02
CA PHE A 30 -2.63 20.60 -8.96
C PHE A 30 -3.34 20.30 -7.64
N ASN A 31 -4.30 21.13 -7.23
CA ASN A 31 -5.08 20.89 -6.02
C ASN A 31 -5.88 19.59 -6.11
N TYR A 32 -6.50 19.32 -7.26
CA TYR A 32 -7.25 18.08 -7.46
C TYR A 32 -6.34 16.84 -7.39
N GLN A 33 -5.17 16.88 -8.03
CA GLN A 33 -4.17 15.81 -7.94
C GLN A 33 -3.72 15.57 -6.50
N LYS A 34 -3.48 16.65 -5.75
CA LYS A 34 -3.11 16.59 -4.33
C LYS A 34 -4.20 15.92 -3.49
N GLU A 35 -5.46 16.34 -3.65
CA GLU A 35 -6.59 15.74 -2.92
C GLU A 35 -6.77 14.26 -3.27
N PHE A 36 -6.61 13.89 -4.53
CA PHE A 36 -6.67 12.51 -4.97
C PHE A 36 -5.59 11.65 -4.30
N LEU A 37 -4.33 12.12 -4.30
CA LEU A 37 -3.22 11.44 -3.62
C LEU A 37 -3.45 11.32 -2.11
N GLN A 38 -3.99 12.35 -1.47
CA GLN A 38 -4.34 12.31 -0.03
C GLN A 38 -5.41 11.26 0.26
N ARG A 39 -6.42 11.12 -0.62
CA ARG A 39 -7.46 10.10 -0.49
C ARG A 39 -6.89 8.69 -0.68
N LEU A 40 -6.04 8.48 -1.69
CA LEU A 40 -5.36 7.20 -1.89
C LEU A 40 -4.53 6.82 -0.67
N TRP A 41 -3.72 7.75 -0.17
CA TRP A 41 -2.88 7.52 1.01
C TRP A 41 -3.71 7.20 2.26
N SER A 42 -4.78 7.95 2.50
CA SER A 42 -5.68 7.72 3.63
C SER A 42 -6.35 6.34 3.53
N GLY A 43 -6.82 5.97 2.33
CA GLY A 43 -7.39 4.64 2.06
C GLY A 43 -6.39 3.53 2.30
N LEU A 44 -5.13 3.73 1.90
CA LEU A 44 -4.03 2.78 2.13
C LEU A 44 -3.79 2.55 3.62
N ILE A 45 -3.65 3.63 4.40
CA ILE A 45 -3.44 3.55 5.85
C ILE A 45 -4.60 2.79 6.50
N VAL A 46 -5.83 3.10 6.13
CA VAL A 46 -7.02 2.42 6.68
C VAL A 46 -7.01 0.94 6.34
N LYS A 47 -6.69 0.57 5.08
CA LYS A 47 -6.62 -0.83 4.66
C LYS A 47 -5.55 -1.59 5.44
N ILE A 48 -4.35 -1.03 5.59
CA ILE A 48 -3.25 -1.64 6.37
C ILE A 48 -3.66 -1.77 7.83
N SER A 49 -4.20 -0.70 8.44
CA SER A 49 -4.54 -0.69 9.88
C SER A 49 -5.67 -1.63 10.25
N ASN A 50 -6.61 -1.86 9.32
CA ASN A 50 -7.73 -2.78 9.52
C ASN A 50 -7.38 -4.24 9.19
N THR A 51 -6.21 -4.50 8.59
CA THR A 51 -5.78 -5.85 8.26
C THR A 51 -5.07 -6.45 9.47
N PRO A 52 -5.52 -7.60 10.01
CA PRO A 52 -4.81 -8.26 11.10
C PRO A 52 -3.39 -8.63 10.67
N VAL A 53 -2.45 -8.62 11.62
CA VAL A 53 -1.02 -8.84 11.34
C VAL A 53 -0.75 -10.12 10.54
N ASP A 54 -1.50 -11.17 10.86
CA ASP A 54 -1.46 -12.50 10.24
C ASP A 54 -1.80 -12.51 8.74
N PHE A 55 -2.45 -11.45 8.25
CA PHE A 55 -2.90 -11.33 6.86
C PHE A 55 -2.25 -10.15 6.15
N LEU A 56 -1.27 -9.47 6.76
CA LEU A 56 -0.65 -8.29 6.15
C LEU A 56 0.08 -8.61 4.85
N SER A 57 0.72 -9.77 4.71
CA SER A 57 1.35 -10.18 3.45
C SER A 57 0.36 -10.29 2.31
N SER A 58 -0.90 -10.65 2.59
CA SER A 58 -1.93 -10.83 1.57
C SER A 58 -2.35 -9.54 0.86
N ILE A 59 -2.08 -8.38 1.46
CA ILE A 59 -2.42 -7.07 0.88
C ILE A 59 -1.21 -6.36 0.25
N GLU A 60 -0.04 -6.98 0.23
CA GLU A 60 1.21 -6.38 -0.28
C GLU A 60 1.05 -5.90 -1.72
N ASP A 61 0.59 -6.78 -2.62
CA ASP A 61 0.38 -6.47 -4.03
C ASP A 61 -0.62 -5.32 -4.24
N ASP A 62 -1.73 -5.33 -3.48
CA ASP A 62 -2.73 -4.26 -3.53
C ASP A 62 -2.16 -2.91 -3.10
N VAL A 63 -1.28 -2.90 -2.10
CA VAL A 63 -0.60 -1.69 -1.62
C VAL A 63 0.37 -1.16 -2.66
N TYR A 64 1.16 -2.03 -3.30
CA TYR A 64 2.07 -1.63 -4.37
C TYR A 64 1.33 -1.14 -5.62
N LEU A 65 0.16 -1.71 -5.95
CA LEU A 65 -0.67 -1.22 -7.04
C LEU A 65 -1.12 0.24 -6.81
N ILE A 66 -1.49 0.58 -5.58
CA ILE A 66 -1.84 1.96 -5.21
C ILE A 66 -0.61 2.87 -5.28
N LEU A 67 0.54 2.40 -4.80
CA LEU A 67 1.79 3.16 -4.86
C LEU A 67 2.21 3.48 -6.30
N GLU A 68 2.13 2.52 -7.22
CA GLU A 68 2.40 2.74 -8.64
C GLU A 68 1.43 3.76 -9.25
N SER A 69 0.16 3.72 -8.85
CA SER A 69 -0.82 4.73 -9.24
C SER A 69 -0.42 6.13 -8.75
N MET A 70 0.11 6.25 -7.52
CA MET A 70 0.62 7.51 -6.97
C MET A 70 1.87 8.01 -7.73
N LYS A 71 2.78 7.12 -8.13
CA LYS A 71 3.98 7.45 -8.91
C LYS A 71 3.70 8.04 -10.28
N SER A 72 2.55 7.70 -10.89
CA SER A 72 2.12 8.28 -12.16
C SER A 72 1.98 9.82 -12.11
N PHE A 73 1.81 10.38 -10.91
CA PHE A 73 1.76 11.82 -10.67
C PHE A 73 3.17 12.39 -10.46
N GLN A 74 3.95 12.53 -11.54
CA GLN A 74 5.37 12.97 -11.55
C GLN A 74 5.68 14.25 -10.76
N LYS A 75 4.67 15.08 -10.45
CA LYS A 75 4.82 16.29 -9.64
C LYS A 75 4.99 16.03 -8.13
N PHE A 76 4.73 14.80 -7.68
CA PHE A 76 4.78 14.42 -6.27
C PHE A 76 5.86 13.36 -6.07
N ASP A 77 6.81 13.67 -5.20
CA ASP A 77 7.81 12.70 -4.78
C ASP A 77 7.20 11.76 -3.72
N VAL A 78 7.09 10.48 -4.08
CA VAL A 78 6.58 9.42 -3.21
C VAL A 78 7.67 8.43 -2.79
N SER A 79 8.95 8.72 -3.07
CA SER A 79 10.09 7.85 -2.75
C SER A 79 10.15 7.44 -1.28
N LYS A 80 9.92 8.39 -0.36
CA LYS A 80 9.90 8.11 1.08
C LYS A 80 8.77 7.18 1.50
N VAL A 81 7.63 7.28 0.82
CA VAL A 81 6.47 6.41 1.07
C VAL A 81 6.80 5.00 0.59
N GLU A 82 7.36 4.88 -0.61
CA GLU A 82 7.85 3.62 -1.17
C GLU A 82 8.87 2.94 -0.26
N GLU A 83 9.90 3.66 0.18
CA GLU A 83 10.92 3.12 1.09
C GLU A 83 10.30 2.62 2.41
N SER A 84 9.36 3.38 2.96
CA SER A 84 8.65 3.01 4.19
C SER A 84 7.82 1.74 4.01
N LEU A 85 7.10 1.62 2.88
CA LEU A 85 6.32 0.45 2.53
C LEU A 85 7.21 -0.78 2.30
N ASN A 86 8.32 -0.62 1.58
CA ASN A 86 9.31 -1.67 1.36
C ASN A 86 9.85 -2.21 2.69
N MET A 87 10.23 -1.32 3.61
CA MET A 87 10.72 -1.72 4.94
C MET A 87 9.62 -2.38 5.77
N PHE A 88 8.38 -1.88 5.68
CA PHE A 88 7.24 -2.47 6.37
C PHE A 88 6.97 -3.90 5.89
N PHE A 89 6.84 -4.12 4.59
CA PHE A 89 6.55 -5.44 4.04
C PHE A 89 7.73 -6.41 4.15
N ALA A 90 8.97 -5.92 4.18
CA ALA A 90 10.11 -6.76 4.55
C ALA A 90 9.95 -7.33 5.97
N LYS A 91 9.47 -6.53 6.94
CA LYS A 91 9.19 -7.00 8.31
C LYS A 91 7.99 -7.93 8.37
N VAL A 92 6.94 -7.66 7.60
CA VAL A 92 5.75 -8.53 7.51
C VAL A 92 6.14 -9.92 7.00
N ARG A 93 6.90 -9.99 5.90
CA ARG A 93 7.38 -11.27 5.35
C ARG A 93 8.25 -12.03 6.34
N ALA A 94 9.19 -11.36 7.00
CA ALA A 94 10.02 -11.97 8.04
C ALA A 94 9.19 -12.51 9.22
N TYR A 95 8.12 -11.81 9.60
CA TYR A 95 7.17 -12.28 10.62
C TYR A 95 6.42 -13.53 10.16
N ASP A 96 5.90 -13.53 8.94
CA ASP A 96 5.14 -14.67 8.39
C ASP A 96 6.00 -15.92 8.22
N GLU A 97 7.26 -15.76 7.78
CA GLU A 97 8.24 -16.84 7.72
C GLU A 97 8.53 -17.42 9.11
N ALA A 98 8.80 -16.55 10.10
CA ALA A 98 9.08 -16.98 11.47
C ALA A 98 7.88 -17.70 12.11
N ARG A 99 6.67 -17.18 11.88
CA ARG A 99 5.41 -17.78 12.33
C ARG A 99 5.21 -19.16 11.70
N SER A 100 5.39 -19.27 10.39
CA SER A 100 5.23 -20.53 9.65
C SER A 100 6.21 -21.59 10.15
N LEU A 101 7.48 -21.22 10.32
CA LEU A 101 8.51 -22.11 10.86
C LEU A 101 8.19 -22.56 12.30
N SER A 102 7.67 -21.66 13.13
CA SER A 102 7.25 -22.00 14.50
C SER A 102 6.08 -22.98 14.51
N SER A 103 5.07 -22.75 13.65
CA SER A 103 3.93 -23.64 13.49
C SER A 103 4.34 -25.03 13.01
N GLU A 104 5.26 -25.11 12.06
CA GLU A 104 5.79 -26.38 11.56
C GLU A 104 6.52 -27.16 12.66
N LYS A 105 7.40 -26.49 13.41
CA LYS A 105 8.13 -27.10 14.55
C LYS A 105 7.18 -27.62 15.63
N LEU A 106 6.15 -26.84 15.98
CA LEU A 106 5.13 -27.27 16.95
C LEU A 106 4.36 -28.50 16.44
N SER A 107 3.98 -28.51 15.16
CA SER A 107 3.31 -29.65 14.53
C SER A 107 4.18 -30.90 14.54
N GLN A 108 5.47 -30.78 14.20
CA GLN A 108 6.41 -31.90 14.21
C GLN A 108 6.60 -32.45 15.63
N SER A 109 6.82 -31.57 16.62
CA SER A 109 6.97 -31.96 18.02
C SER A 109 5.74 -32.70 18.56
N LEU A 110 4.53 -32.21 18.25
CA LEU A 110 3.29 -32.87 18.65
C LEU A 110 3.17 -34.26 18.04
N HIS A 111 3.51 -34.40 16.76
CA HIS A 111 3.46 -35.69 16.05
C HIS A 111 4.47 -36.70 16.63
N GLU A 112 5.69 -36.26 16.95
CA GLU A 112 6.70 -37.10 17.60
C GLU A 112 6.24 -37.59 18.99
N GLN A 113 5.61 -36.71 19.76
CA GLN A 113 5.06 -37.07 21.07
C GLN A 113 3.96 -38.12 20.94
N GLN A 114 3.04 -37.96 19.98
CA GLN A 114 1.98 -38.92 19.71
C GLN A 114 2.55 -40.30 19.30
N LEU A 115 3.54 -40.33 18.41
CA LEU A 115 4.24 -41.55 18.01
C LEU A 115 4.90 -42.25 19.20
N LYS A 116 5.57 -41.49 20.07
CA LYS A 116 6.21 -42.02 21.27
C LYS A 116 5.19 -42.64 22.22
N GLU A 117 4.06 -42.00 22.42
CA GLU A 117 2.98 -42.51 23.28
C GLU A 117 2.35 -43.78 22.71
N VAL A 118 2.02 -43.79 21.41
CA VAL A 118 1.47 -44.99 20.74
C VAL A 118 2.45 -46.16 20.84
N LYS A 119 3.75 -45.92 20.60
CA LYS A 119 4.79 -46.94 20.73
C LYS A 119 4.87 -47.50 22.15
N ALA A 120 4.86 -46.63 23.16
CA ALA A 120 4.90 -47.04 24.57
C ALA A 120 3.67 -47.91 24.94
N ARG A 121 2.47 -47.53 24.45
CA ARG A 121 1.25 -48.31 24.68
C ARG A 121 1.30 -49.68 23.99
N LEU A 122 1.78 -49.74 22.75
CA LEU A 122 1.94 -51.00 22.02
C LEU A 122 2.88 -51.97 22.75
N GLN A 123 4.03 -51.46 23.19
CA GLN A 123 5.01 -52.23 23.96
C GLN A 123 4.42 -52.74 25.29
N GLY A 124 3.66 -51.89 25.99
CA GLY A 124 2.97 -52.29 27.23
C GLY A 124 1.91 -53.37 27.01
N VAL A 125 1.18 -53.33 25.89
CA VAL A 125 0.21 -54.39 25.53
C VAL A 125 0.95 -55.70 25.21
N GLN A 126 2.04 -55.64 24.46
CA GLN A 126 2.82 -56.82 24.09
C GLN A 126 3.45 -57.50 25.33
N ALA A 127 4.02 -56.73 26.26
CA ALA A 127 4.55 -57.26 27.51
C ALA A 127 3.47 -57.99 28.34
N LYS A 128 2.29 -57.38 28.50
CA LYS A 128 1.16 -57.98 29.22
C LYS A 128 0.60 -59.24 28.55
N ALA A 129 0.67 -59.33 27.21
CA ALA A 129 0.24 -60.51 26.48
C ALA A 129 1.22 -61.69 26.70
N SER A 130 2.52 -61.42 26.69
CA SER A 130 3.55 -62.42 26.97
C SER A 130 3.50 -62.94 28.41
N GLU A 131 3.22 -62.07 29.39
CA GLU A 131 3.05 -62.47 30.80
C GLU A 131 1.82 -63.34 31.06
N ARG A 132 0.76 -63.21 30.24
CA ARG A 132 -0.48 -63.99 30.37
C ARG A 132 -0.45 -65.33 29.62
N SER A 133 0.63 -65.61 28.89
CA SER A 133 0.78 -66.81 28.04
C SER A 133 1.76 -67.83 28.63
N LEU A 134 2.31 -67.56 29.82
CA LEU A 134 3.13 -68.43 30.67
C LEU A 134 2.28 -68.94 31.83
#